data_AF-S7IRZ0-F1
#
_entry.id   AF-S7IRZ0-F1
#
_cell.length_a   1.000
_cell.length_b   1.000
_cell.length_c   1.000
_cell.angle_alpha   90.00
_cell.angle_beta   90.00
_cell.angle_gamma   90.00
#
_symmetry.space_group_name_H-M   'P 1'
#
loop_
_entity.id
_entity.type
_entity.pdbx_description
1 polymer ?
#
loop_
_entity_poly.entity_id
_entity_poly.type
_entity_poly.pdbx_seq_one_letter_code
_entity_poly.pdbx_strand_id
1 'polypeptide(L)' 'MICPKCGTELRDGVLMCPICGTKQEVPPPVPPKNIQNNPKIFTKTRVISVIIIAAFIIIGLCKVFLFK' A
#
# COMPACT_ATOMS: atom_id res chain seq x y z
N MET A 1 -16.09 -1.07 -26.68
CA MET A 1 -16.16 0.08 -27.64
C MET A 1 -16.15 -0.40 -29.10
N ILE A 2 -16.79 0.31 -30.04
CA ILE A 2 -16.78 -0.05 -31.48
C ILE A 2 -15.68 0.75 -32.20
N CYS A 3 -14.91 0.10 -33.07
CA CYS A 3 -13.88 0.80 -33.85
C CYS A 3 -14.54 1.77 -34.85
N PRO A 4 -14.18 3.07 -34.86
CA PRO A 4 -14.81 4.06 -35.75
C PRO A 4 -14.47 3.85 -37.23
N LYS A 5 -13.42 3.07 -37.54
CA LYS A 5 -12.96 2.86 -38.92
C LYS A 5 -13.56 1.62 -39.57
N CYS A 6 -13.73 0.53 -38.82
CA CYS A 6 -14.19 -0.75 -39.38
C CYS A 6 -15.44 -1.32 -38.71
N GLY A 7 -15.99 -0.66 -37.69
CA GLY A 7 -17.23 -1.08 -37.04
C GLY A 7 -17.13 -2.35 -36.21
N THR A 8 -15.93 -2.90 -36.02
CA THR A 8 -15.74 -4.12 -35.21
C THR A 8 -15.83 -3.82 -33.72
N GLU A 9 -16.43 -4.74 -32.97
CA GLU A 9 -16.55 -4.66 -31.52
C GLU A 9 -15.20 -4.94 -30.86
N LEU A 10 -14.76 -3.99 -30.03
CA LEU A 10 -13.51 -4.07 -29.27
C LEU A 10 -13.76 -4.09 -27.78
N ARG A 11 -12.90 -4.84 -27.09
CA ARG A 11 -12.79 -4.81 -25.62
C ARG A 11 -12.21 -3.49 -25.14
N ASP A 12 -12.60 -3.09 -23.95
CA ASP A 12 -12.10 -1.86 -23.33
C ASP A 12 -10.62 -2.03 -22.92
N GLY A 13 -9.84 -0.96 -23.07
CA GLY A 13 -8.39 -0.96 -22.83
C GLY A 13 -7.52 -1.38 -24.02
N VAL A 14 -8.10 -1.61 -25.20
CA VAL A 14 -7.35 -1.94 -26.42
C VAL A 14 -6.81 -0.67 -27.09
N LEU A 15 -5.49 -0.52 -27.14
CA LEU A 15 -4.82 0.65 -27.75
C LEU A 15 -4.88 0.66 -29.29
N MET A 16 -5.10 -0.49 -29.93
CA MET A 16 -4.96 -0.68 -31.38
C MET A 16 -5.99 -1.70 -31.86
N CYS A 17 -6.74 -1.38 -32.92
CA CYS A 17 -7.70 -2.33 -33.49
C CYS A 17 -6.95 -3.49 -34.18
N PRO A 18 -7.17 -4.76 -33.77
CA PRO A 18 -6.48 -5.91 -34.36
C PRO A 18 -6.90 -6.21 -35.81
N ILE A 19 -8.05 -5.68 -36.25
CA ILE A 19 -8.58 -5.95 -37.59
C ILE A 19 -8.08 -4.92 -38.62
N CYS A 20 -8.08 -3.64 -38.27
CA CYS A 20 -7.79 -2.56 -39.22
C CYS A 20 -6.54 -1.73 -38.88
N GLY A 21 -5.88 -2.03 -37.75
CA GLY A 21 -4.67 -1.34 -37.29
C GLY A 21 -4.89 0.08 -36.75
N THR A 22 -6.14 0.51 -36.58
CA THR A 22 -6.44 1.87 -36.09
C THR A 22 -6.09 2.01 -34.61
N LYS A 23 -5.25 3.00 -34.28
CA LYS A 23 -4.95 3.36 -32.89
C LYS A 23 -6.20 3.94 -32.24
N GLN A 24 -6.57 3.43 -31.07
CA GLN A 24 -7.60 4.03 -30.23
C GLN A 24 -6.92 4.85 -29.15
N GLU A 25 -7.30 6.12 -29.05
CA GLU A 25 -6.99 6.97 -27.92
C GLU A 25 -7.91 6.56 -26.76
N VAL A 26 -7.61 5.41 -26.15
CA VAL A 26 -8.22 5.05 -24.88
C VAL A 26 -7.49 5.87 -23.80
N PRO A 27 -8.20 6.70 -23.01
CA PRO A 27 -7.57 7.37 -21.88
C PRO A 27 -7.00 6.28 -20.95
N PRO A 28 -5.75 6.42 -20.48
CA PRO A 28 -5.10 5.39 -19.69
C PRO A 28 -5.96 5.06 -18.45
N PRO A 29 -6.08 3.77 -18.08
CA PRO A 29 -6.82 3.38 -16.89
C PRO A 29 -6.25 4.14 -15.68
N VAL A 30 -7.12 4.91 -15.03
CA VAL A 30 -6.73 5.75 -13.89
C VAL A 30 -6.16 4.84 -12.81
N PRO A 31 -4.89 5.00 -12.38
CA PRO A 31 -4.30 4.12 -11.39
C PRO A 31 -5.11 4.21 -10.08
N PRO A 32 -5.34 3.07 -9.39
CA PRO A 32 -6.09 3.06 -8.14
C PRO A 32 -5.37 3.94 -7.09
N LYS A 33 -6.05 5.01 -6.68
CA LYS A 33 -5.52 6.08 -5.79
C LYS A 33 -5.27 5.64 -4.34
N ASN A 34 -5.53 4.38 -3.98
CA ASN A 34 -5.53 3.94 -2.59
C ASN A 34 -4.55 2.79 -2.32
N ILE A 35 -3.25 3.11 -2.40
CA ILE A 35 -2.24 2.44 -1.58
C ILE A 35 -1.90 3.43 -0.47
N GLN A 36 -2.75 3.53 0.54
CA GLN A 36 -2.33 4.14 1.79
C GLN A 36 -1.38 3.15 2.48
N ASN A 37 -0.08 3.23 2.18
CA ASN A 37 0.89 2.75 3.14
C ASN A 37 0.76 3.66 4.37
N ASN A 38 0.17 3.14 5.44
CA ASN A 38 0.14 3.84 6.71
C ASN A 38 1.35 3.35 7.52
N PRO A 39 2.46 4.10 7.59
CA PRO A 39 3.65 3.69 8.33
C PRO A 39 3.45 3.62 9.86
N LYS A 40 2.25 3.92 10.40
CA LYS A 40 2.00 3.99 11.85
C LYS A 40 2.02 2.65 12.60
N ILE A 41 2.10 1.50 11.93
CA ILE A 41 2.21 0.21 12.61
C ILE A 41 3.60 0.00 13.23
N PHE A 42 4.67 0.53 12.63
CA PHE A 42 6.03 0.19 13.05
C PHE A 42 6.50 0.92 14.33
N THR A 43 5.80 1.97 14.77
CA THR A 43 6.24 2.79 15.92
C THR A 43 5.60 2.36 17.24
N LYS A 44 4.34 1.89 17.25
CA LYS A 44 3.67 1.49 18.50
C LYS A 44 4.32 0.27 19.14
N THR A 45 4.64 -0.76 18.37
CA THR A 45 5.25 -2.01 18.89
C THR A 45 6.64 -1.78 19.47
N ARG A 46 7.44 -0.87 18.89
CA ARG A 46 8.78 -0.52 19.38
C ARG A 46 8.73 0.27 20.69
N VAL A 47 7.81 1.23 20.82
CA VAL A 47 7.66 2.02 22.05
C VAL A 47 7.19 1.15 23.22
N ILE A 48 6.22 0.26 23.00
CA ILE A 48 5.72 -0.65 24.03
C ILE A 48 6.85 -1.56 24.55
N SER A 49 7.67 -2.11 23.66
CA SER A 49 8.80 -2.97 24.05
C SER A 49 9.84 -2.25 24.93
N VAL A 50 10.18 -1.00 24.60
CA VAL A 50 11.14 -0.22 25.39
C VAL A 50 10.63 0.10 26.79
N ILE A 51 9.33 0.45 26.90
CA ILE A 51 8.71 0.75 28.20
C ILE A 51 8.72 -0.48 29.10
N ILE A 52 8.41 -1.66 28.56
CA ILE A 52 8.41 -2.92 29.32
C ILE A 52 9.82 -3.23 29.84
N ILE A 53 10.85 -3.14 28.99
CA ILE A 53 12.24 -3.40 29.40
C ILE A 53 12.69 -2.42 30.48
N ALA A 54 12.40 -1.14 30.31
CA ALA A 54 12.74 -0.11 31.29
C ALA A 54 12.04 -0.37 32.64
N ALA A 55 10.77 -0.73 32.64
CA ALA A 55 10.03 -1.06 33.86
C ALA A 55 10.63 -2.25 34.61
N PHE A 56 11.00 -3.33 33.92
CA PHE A 56 11.65 -4.48 34.55
C PHE A 56 13.01 -4.13 35.17
N ILE A 57 13.82 -3.32 34.48
CA ILE A 57 15.12 -2.86 34.98
C ILE A 57 14.92 -2.00 36.25
N ILE A 58 13.96 -1.06 36.21
CA ILE A 58 13.66 -0.19 37.35
C ILE A 58 13.14 -1.01 38.55
N ILE A 59 12.21 -1.93 38.32
CA ILE A 59 11.68 -2.81 39.38
C ILE A 59 12.80 -3.68 39.98
N GLY A 60 13.67 -4.24 39.13
CA GLY A 60 14.83 -5.02 39.56
C GLY A 60 15.79 -4.19 40.41
N LEU A 61 16.15 -2.99 39.95
CA LEU A 61 17.03 -2.07 40.68
C LEU A 61 16.41 -1.63 42.01
N CYS A 62 15.14 -1.21 42.01
CA CYS A 62 14.42 -0.86 43.23
C CYS A 62 14.40 -2.02 44.21
N LYS A 63 14.10 -3.24 43.75
CA LYS A 63 14.09 -4.42 44.63
C LYS A 63 15.48 -4.74 45.16
N VAL A 64 16.54 -4.58 44.38
CA VAL A 64 17.93 -4.77 44.83
C VAL A 64 18.37 -3.71 45.84
N PHE A 65 17.92 -2.46 45.69
CA PHE A 65 18.27 -1.35 46.58
C PHE A 65 17.41 -1.26 47.85
N LEU A 66 16.11 -1.63 47.79
CA LEU A 66 15.21 -1.63 48.94
C LEU A 66 15.33 -2.89 49.81
N PHE A 67 15.85 -3.98 49.24
CA PHE A 67 16.00 -5.27 49.94
C PHE A 67 17.47 -5.55 50.31
N LYS A 68 18.33 -4.54 50.18
CA LYS A 68 19.67 -4.43 50.76
C LYS A 68 19.56 -3.60 52.03
#